data_AF-A0A8X7BU82-F1
#
_entry.id   AF-A0A8X7BU82-F1
#
_cell.length_a   1.000
_cell.length_b   1.000
_cell.length_c   1.000
_cell.angle_alpha   90.00
_cell.angle_beta   90.00
_cell.angle_gamma   90.00
#
_symmetry.space_group_name_H-M   'P 1'
#
loop_
_entity.id
_entity.type
_entity.pdbx_description
1 polymer ?
#
loop_
_entity_poly.entity_id
_entity_poly.type
_entity_poly.pdbx_seq_one_letter_code
_entity_poly.pdbx_strand_id
1 'polypeptide(L)'
;MSSNSTNGVYDINVRLTYALHCIDKGNSAAKEFCAVMNVPPPPAKFQRYNGILLESLTKVSNASVKKAGQETVDMNNSNRESLQHLMVVVRNEAIHL
;
A
#
# COMPACT_ATOMS: atom_id res chain seq x y z
N MET A 1 12.56 -0.35 23.70
CA MET A 1 11.63 -0.24 22.55
C MET A 1 11.21 1.22 22.45
N SER A 2 11.64 1.94 21.41
CA SER A 2 11.40 3.40 21.31
C SER A 2 9.91 3.67 21.18
N SER A 3 9.34 4.38 22.15
CA SER A 3 7.92 4.74 22.19
C SER A 3 7.67 5.92 21.27
N ASN A 4 7.82 5.72 19.96
CA ASN A 4 7.42 6.74 19.00
C ASN A 4 5.90 6.88 19.10
N SER A 5 5.46 8.00 19.66
CA SER A 5 4.04 8.35 19.77
C SER A 5 3.76 9.53 18.84
N THR A 6 2.77 9.37 17.97
CA THR A 6 2.25 10.45 17.14
C THR A 6 0.82 10.70 17.55
N ASN A 7 0.48 11.96 17.82
CA ASN A 7 -0.84 12.35 18.31
C ASN A 7 -1.29 11.61 19.60
N GLY A 8 -0.37 11.18 20.46
CA GLY A 8 -0.72 10.39 21.67
C GLY A 8 -1.21 8.97 21.35
N VAL A 9 -0.82 8.43 20.20
CA VAL A 9 -0.99 7.02 19.82
C VAL A 9 0.38 6.38 19.67
N TYR A 10 0.58 5.22 20.30
CA TYR A 10 1.82 4.46 20.14
C TYR A 10 1.81 3.69 18.82
N ASP A 11 2.88 3.82 18.04
CA ASP A 11 3.02 3.16 16.73
C ASP A 11 2.86 1.63 16.82
N ILE A 12 3.40 1.02 17.89
CA ILE A 12 3.27 -0.42 18.12
C ILE A 12 1.81 -0.88 18.24
N ASN A 13 0.95 -0.06 18.84
CA ASN A 13 -0.46 -0.36 19.00
C ASN A 13 -1.21 -0.25 17.66
N VAL A 14 -0.80 0.69 16.80
CA VAL A 14 -1.33 0.80 15.43
C VAL A 14 -0.97 -0.44 14.61
N ARG A 15 0.29 -0.87 14.68
CA ARG A 15 0.75 -2.07 13.97
C ARG A 15 0.07 -3.34 14.46
N LEU A 16 -0.09 -3.50 15.78
CA LEU A 16 -0.83 -4.63 16.35
C LEU A 16 -2.28 -4.65 15.87
N THR A 17 -2.96 -3.50 15.93
CA THR A 17 -4.34 -3.34 15.45
C THR A 17 -4.46 -3.70 13.97
N TYR A 18 -3.53 -3.21 13.14
CA TYR A 18 -3.48 -3.52 11.72
C TYR A 18 -3.27 -5.02 11.46
N ALA A 19 -2.29 -5.63 12.10
CA ALA A 19 -1.98 -7.05 11.93
C ALA A 19 -3.18 -7.95 12.26
N LEU A 20 -3.90 -7.63 13.34
CA LEU A 20 -5.10 -8.37 13.74
C LEU A 20 -6.30 -8.11 12.84
N HIS A 21 -6.35 -6.95 12.16
CA HIS A 21 -7.36 -6.67 11.15
C HIS A 21 -7.10 -7.47 9.86
N CYS A 22 -5.84 -7.62 9.44
CA CYS A 22 -5.46 -8.42 8.26
C CYS A 22 -5.85 -9.90 8.37
N ILE A 23 -6.00 -10.43 9.60
CA ILE A 23 -6.42 -11.81 9.85
C ILE A 23 -7.85 -11.92 10.40
N ASP A 24 -8.62 -10.83 10.34
CA ASP A 24 -10.03 -10.76 10.77
C ASP A 24 -10.27 -11.16 12.25
N LYS A 25 -9.32 -10.83 13.14
CA LYS A 25 -9.41 -11.13 14.57
C LYS A 25 -9.71 -9.90 15.44
N GLY A 26 -9.41 -8.71 14.93
CA GLY A 26 -9.81 -7.43 15.51
C GLY A 26 -9.40 -7.24 16.98
N ASN A 27 -10.21 -6.47 17.72
CA ASN A 27 -9.89 -6.07 19.10
C ASN A 27 -9.98 -7.22 20.12
N SER A 28 -10.82 -8.23 19.88
CA SER A 28 -10.97 -9.35 20.83
C SER A 28 -9.67 -10.14 20.94
N ALA A 29 -9.07 -10.49 19.81
CA ALA A 29 -7.77 -11.17 19.81
C ALA A 29 -6.63 -10.26 20.28
N ALA A 30 -6.73 -8.95 20.09
CA ALA A 30 -5.75 -8.01 20.65
C ALA A 30 -5.71 -8.11 22.17
N LYS A 31 -6.88 -8.21 22.81
CA LYS A 31 -7.00 -8.35 24.27
C LYS A 31 -6.44 -9.68 24.73
N GLU A 32 -6.79 -10.76 24.05
CA GLU A 32 -6.31 -12.10 24.36
C GLU A 32 -4.79 -12.21 24.19
N PHE A 33 -4.24 -11.69 23.10
CA PHE A 33 -2.80 -11.62 22.88
C PHE A 33 -2.10 -10.82 23.99
N CYS A 34 -2.61 -9.64 24.35
CA CYS A 34 -2.01 -8.85 25.43
C CYS A 34 -2.06 -9.58 26.78
N ALA A 35 -3.16 -10.29 27.06
CA ALA A 35 -3.30 -11.08 28.28
C ALA A 35 -2.30 -12.25 28.33
N VAL A 36 -2.16 -13.00 27.22
CA VAL A 36 -1.21 -14.12 27.10
C VAL A 36 0.24 -13.64 27.25
N MET A 37 0.56 -12.50 26.64
CA MET A 37 1.92 -11.96 26.65
C MET A 37 2.25 -11.18 27.93
N ASN A 38 1.30 -11.03 28.86
CA ASN A 38 1.43 -10.22 30.07
C ASN A 38 1.91 -8.78 29.76
N VAL A 39 1.35 -8.18 28.70
CA VAL A 39 1.64 -6.81 28.28
C VAL A 39 0.42 -5.91 28.52
N PRO A 40 0.61 -4.57 28.53
CA PRO A 40 -0.50 -3.66 28.71
C PRO A 40 -1.65 -3.94 27.73
N PRO A 41 -2.90 -3.78 28.17
CA PRO A 41 -4.06 -4.08 27.35
C PRO A 41 -4.04 -3.24 26.06
N PRO A 42 -4.62 -3.76 24.97
CA PRO A 42 -4.70 -3.00 23.75
C PRO A 42 -5.51 -1.72 23.98
N PRO A 43 -5.32 -0.71 23.13
CA PRO A 43 -5.93 0.59 23.33
C PRO A 43 -7.45 0.52 23.48
N ALA A 44 -7.99 1.16 24.53
CA ALA A 44 -9.43 1.23 24.77
C ALA A 44 -10.20 1.88 23.60
N LYS A 45 -9.56 2.81 22.88
CA LYS A 45 -10.14 3.54 21.74
C LYS A 45 -9.70 2.95 20.40
N PHE A 46 -9.99 1.67 20.16
CA PHE A 46 -9.65 0.96 18.91
C PHE A 46 -10.12 1.72 17.65
N GLN A 47 -11.27 2.39 17.72
CA GLN A 47 -11.82 3.21 16.64
C GLN A 47 -10.90 4.36 16.19
N ARG A 48 -10.11 4.93 17.12
CA ARG A 48 -9.12 5.96 16.78
C ARG A 48 -8.03 5.41 15.85
N TYR A 49 -7.64 4.16 16.08
CA TYR A 49 -6.66 3.46 15.26
C TYR A 49 -7.21 3.18 13.88
N ASN A 50 -8.50 2.80 13.79
CA ASN A 50 -9.17 2.60 12.49
C ASN A 50 -9.12 3.86 11.62
N GLY A 51 -9.28 5.06 12.21
CA GLY A 51 -9.15 6.32 11.46
C GLY A 51 -7.75 6.52 10.88
N ILE A 52 -6.71 6.32 11.69
CA ILE A 52 -5.30 6.42 11.26
C ILE A 52 -4.98 5.39 10.17
N LEU A 53 -5.45 4.15 10.35
CA LEU A 53 -5.27 3.07 9.39
C LEU A 53 -5.99 3.37 8.08
N LEU A 54 -7.24 3.84 8.14
CA LEU A 54 -8.02 4.21 6.96
C LEU A 54 -7.36 5.32 6.17
N GLU A 55 -6.89 6.38 6.84
CA GLU A 55 -6.18 7.49 6.19
C GLU A 55 -4.91 6.99 5.49
N SER A 56 -4.10 6.20 6.20
CA SER A 56 -2.85 5.65 5.68
C SER A 56 -3.10 4.71 4.48
N LEU A 57 -4.06 3.79 4.62
CA LEU A 57 -4.44 2.85 3.56
C LEU A 57 -5.02 3.55 2.34
N THR A 58 -5.82 4.59 2.54
CA THR A 58 -6.39 5.39 1.44
C THR A 58 -5.28 6.10 0.68
N LYS A 59 -4.32 6.71 1.39
CA LYS A 59 -3.17 7.38 0.77
C LYS A 59 -2.32 6.42 -0.06
N VAL A 60 -1.99 5.25 0.48
CA VAL A 60 -1.20 4.23 -0.22
C VAL A 60 -1.97 3.68 -1.42
N SER A 61 -3.25 3.35 -1.24
CA SER A 61 -4.10 2.84 -2.32
C SER A 61 -4.21 3.84 -3.47
N ASN A 62 -4.49 5.11 -3.17
CA ASN A 62 -4.60 6.15 -4.19
C ASN A 62 -3.28 6.35 -4.94
N ALA A 63 -2.14 6.36 -4.23
CA ALA A 63 -0.83 6.47 -4.85
C ALA A 63 -0.52 5.26 -5.74
N SER A 64 -0.84 4.05 -5.27
CA SER A 64 -0.62 2.80 -6.00
C SER A 64 -1.45 2.74 -7.28
N VAL A 65 -2.74 3.06 -7.22
CA VAL A 65 -3.64 3.07 -8.38
C VAL A 65 -3.19 4.13 -9.39
N LYS A 66 -2.84 5.33 -8.93
CA LYS A 66 -2.32 6.39 -9.81
C LYS A 66 -1.04 5.95 -10.51
N LYS A 67 -0.11 5.32 -9.79
CA LYS A 67 1.14 4.81 -10.33
C LYS A 67 0.90 3.72 -11.37
N ALA A 68 0.07 2.73 -11.06
CA ALA A 68 -0.28 1.65 -12.00
C ALA A 68 -0.95 2.18 -13.29
N GLY A 69 -1.80 3.20 -13.15
CA GLY A 69 -2.41 3.89 -14.30
C GLY A 69 -1.36 4.57 -15.18
N GLN A 70 -0.40 5.29 -14.58
CA GLN A 70 0.69 5.93 -15.31
C GLN A 70 1.58 4.90 -16.02
N GLU A 71 1.98 3.84 -15.32
CA GLU A 71 2.80 2.75 -15.89
C GLU A 71 2.11 2.10 -17.10
N THR A 72 0.80 1.96 -17.07
CA THR A 72 0.01 1.44 -18.19
C THR A 72 0.06 2.37 -19.41
N VAL A 73 -0.04 3.70 -19.20
CA VAL A 73 0.04 4.70 -20.26
C VAL A 73 1.44 4.74 -20.87
N ASP A 74 2.48 4.74 -20.03
CA ASP A 74 3.87 4.79 -20.46
C ASP A 74 4.25 3.55 -21.29
N MET A 75 3.82 2.36 -20.84
CA MET A 75 3.99 1.10 -21.58
C MET A 75 3.30 1.14 -22.94
N ASN A 76 2.08 1.68 -23.02
CA ASN A 76 1.37 1.83 -24.29
C ASN A 76 2.07 2.80 -25.25
N ASN A 77 2.61 3.92 -24.74
CA ASN A 77 3.32 4.88 -25.58
C ASN A 77 4.63 4.29 -26.13
N SER A 78 5.42 3.63 -25.27
CA SER A 78 6.66 2.97 -25.67
C SER A 78 6.43 1.87 -26.73
N ASN A 79 5.34 1.11 -26.61
CA ASN A 79 4.96 0.12 -27.62
C ASN A 79 4.63 0.78 -28.97
N ARG A 80 3.93 1.92 -28.97
CA ARG A 80 3.58 2.65 -30.20
C ARG A 80 4.82 3.19 -30.90
N GLU A 81 5.75 3.79 -30.15
CA GLU A 81 7.02 4.29 -30.68
C GLU A 81 7.87 3.16 -31.30
N SER A 82 7.93 2.02 -30.62
CA SER A 82 8.66 0.83 -31.11
C SER A 82 8.07 0.31 -32.43
N LEU A 83 6.74 0.26 -32.56
CA LEU A 83 6.06 -0.14 -33.79
C LEU A 83 6.27 0.86 -34.93
N GLN A 84 6.25 2.16 -34.63
CA GLN A 84 6.53 3.20 -35.63
C GLN A 84 7.98 3.11 -36.13
N HIS A 85 8.94 2.91 -35.24
CA HIS A 85 10.35 2.74 -35.61
C HIS A 85 10.55 1.51 -36.52
N LEU A 86 9.96 0.37 -36.16
CA LEU A 86 10.03 -0.86 -36.97
C LEU A 86 9.45 -0.63 -38.37
N MET A 87 8.30 0.07 -38.48
CA MET A 87 7.66 0.36 -39.76
C MET A 87 8.53 1.25 -40.66
N VAL A 88 9.23 2.24 -40.08
CA VAL A 88 10.17 3.09 -40.83
C VAL A 88 11.37 2.28 -41.34
N VAL A 89 11.93 1.40 -40.52
CA VAL A 89 13.05 0.53 -40.92
C VAL A 89 12.65 -0.37 -42.08
N VAL A 90 11.52 -1.08 -41.98
CA VAL A 90 11.01 -1.95 -43.04
C VAL A 90 10.74 -1.18 -44.33
N ARG A 91 10.20 0.04 -44.23
CA ARG A 91 9.95 0.89 -45.40
C ARG A 91 11.24 1.34 -46.08
N ASN A 92 12.28 1.67 -45.31
CA ASN A 92 13.57 2.07 -45.86
C ASN A 92 14.30 0.90 -46.53
N GLU A 93 14.28 -0.30 -45.97
CA GLU A 93 14.86 -1.48 -46.60
C GLU A 93 14.16 -1.85 -47.91
N ALA A 94 12.82 -1.69 -47.99
CA ALA A 94 12.04 -1.94 -49.20
C ALA A 94 12.30 -0.94 -50.35
N ILE A 95 12.89 0.23 -50.08
CA ILE A 95 13.25 1.22 -51.12
C ILE A 95 14.64 0.91 -51.73
N HIS A 96 15.44 0.10 -51.04
CA HIS A 96 16.79 -0.30 -51.48
C HIS A 96 16.85 -1.68 -52.15
N LEU A 97 15.70 -2.33 -52.38
CA LEU A 97 15.50 -3.55 -53.16
C LEU A 97 14.81 -3.23 -54.49
#